data_AF-A0A937SV93-F1
#
_entry.id   AF-A0A937SV93-F1
#
_cell.length_a   1.000
_cell.length_b   1.000
_cell.length_c   1.000
_cell.angle_alpha   90.00
_cell.angle_beta   90.00
_cell.angle_gamma   90.00
#
_symmetry.space_group_name_H-M   'P 1'
#
loop_
_entity.id
_entity.type
_entity.pdbx_description
1 polymer ?
#
loop_
_entity_poly.entity_id
_entity_poly.type
_entity_poly.pdbx_seq_one_letter_code
_entity_poly.pdbx_strand_id
1 'polypeptide(L)'
;MQIPKSDWHLMPEQAQVMVDKILQIEVFRELAKREINLTGGEPSQNPHIVEIFKIFRKLTPNVRIHTNLDISSATSPRWQRLVEIMKLSGRVDFTLYPTVWESRQKALLKEILELQDELIVNMIFEKVPDLLSQIGILIAFFEERDKKYESVLSLLGAYRTKLESLLRENPECDEGAFLKHMEGSENYICTDNFTFGLNMIPGFYVDEKGERAMNAQPFPRDINFLECTIPRGTIEIVTVQQTGEITPCCDVGNLKCKPKFGNLLNDSPGEIMSQIEVSREKIVSGALKNHQNINSGKAGEWVEEGIPPYCV
;
A
#
# COMPACT_ATOMS: atom_id res chain seq x y z
N MET A 1 24.63 13.93 -4.70
CA MET A 1 25.14 13.40 -5.98
C MET A 1 23.93 13.08 -6.85
N GLN A 2 23.85 13.60 -8.08
CA GLN A 2 22.65 13.44 -8.92
C GLN A 2 22.72 12.09 -9.64
N ILE A 3 21.70 11.25 -9.48
CA ILE A 3 21.63 9.94 -10.13
C ILE A 3 21.44 10.16 -11.64
N PRO A 4 22.27 9.54 -12.51
CA PRO A 4 22.12 9.63 -13.96
C PRO A 4 20.72 9.21 -14.41
N LYS A 5 20.16 9.86 -15.45
CA LYS A 5 18.83 9.51 -15.98
C LYS A 5 18.71 8.06 -16.44
N SER A 6 19.82 7.45 -16.88
CA SER A 6 19.89 6.03 -17.23
C SER A 6 19.56 5.11 -16.06
N ASP A 7 19.79 5.59 -14.84
CA ASP A 7 19.67 4.80 -13.61
C ASP A 7 18.38 5.15 -12.86
N TRP A 8 17.49 5.94 -13.47
CA TRP A 8 16.19 6.30 -12.90
C TRP A 8 15.17 5.18 -12.96
N HIS A 9 15.39 4.17 -13.81
CA HIS A 9 14.44 3.11 -14.05
C HIS A 9 15.10 1.76 -13.86
N LEU A 10 14.35 0.86 -13.21
CA LEU A 10 14.68 -0.55 -13.19
C LEU A 10 14.66 -1.09 -14.63
N MET A 11 15.71 -1.78 -15.04
CA MET A 11 15.78 -2.41 -16.36
C MET A 11 15.31 -3.87 -16.30
N PRO A 12 14.81 -4.46 -17.41
CA PRO A 12 14.42 -5.87 -17.45
C PRO A 12 15.52 -6.83 -16.98
N GLU A 13 16.78 -6.58 -17.32
CA GLU A 13 17.93 -7.40 -16.92
C GLU A 13 18.13 -7.36 -15.40
N GLN A 14 17.95 -6.18 -14.79
CA GLN A 14 17.99 -6.01 -13.34
C GLN A 14 16.82 -6.74 -12.67
N ALA A 15 15.61 -6.65 -13.24
CA ALA A 15 14.46 -7.41 -12.75
C ALA A 15 14.70 -8.93 -12.83
N GLN A 16 15.41 -9.42 -13.86
CA GLN A 16 15.78 -10.83 -13.96
C GLN A 16 16.77 -11.23 -12.86
N VAL A 17 17.79 -10.41 -12.58
CA VAL A 17 18.71 -10.62 -11.45
C VAL A 17 17.96 -10.69 -10.12
N MET A 18 16.98 -9.80 -9.91
CA MET A 18 16.14 -9.80 -8.72
C MET A 18 15.34 -11.11 -8.59
N VAL A 19 14.70 -11.56 -9.66
CA VAL A 19 13.94 -12.82 -9.70
C VAL A 19 14.84 -14.02 -9.40
N ASP A 20 16.03 -14.08 -10.02
CA ASP A 20 16.99 -15.17 -9.80
C ASP A 20 17.47 -15.20 -8.34
N LYS A 21 17.62 -14.02 -7.72
CA LYS A 21 18.01 -13.92 -6.30
C LYS A 21 16.86 -14.28 -5.36
N ILE A 22 15.63 -13.90 -5.66
CA ILE A 22 14.44 -14.33 -4.90
C ILE A 22 14.34 -15.87 -4.89
N LEU A 23 14.63 -16.54 -6.00
CA LEU A 23 14.58 -18.00 -6.09
C LEU A 23 15.63 -18.71 -5.22
N GLN A 24 16.76 -18.06 -4.96
CA GLN A 24 17.86 -18.58 -4.13
C GLN A 24 17.58 -18.45 -2.63
N ILE A 25 16.65 -17.58 -2.23
CA ILE A 25 16.37 -17.25 -0.83
C ILE A 25 14.99 -17.81 -0.48
N GLU A 26 14.96 -18.89 0.32
CA GLU A 26 13.73 -19.64 0.60
C GLU A 26 12.60 -18.75 1.13
N VAL A 27 12.90 -17.88 2.11
CA VAL A 27 11.90 -16.96 2.69
C VAL A 27 11.31 -16.03 1.63
N PHE A 28 12.11 -15.49 0.71
CA PHE A 28 11.61 -14.63 -0.37
C PHE A 28 10.82 -15.42 -1.40
N ARG A 29 11.22 -16.65 -1.72
CA ARG A 29 10.44 -17.51 -2.61
C ARG A 29 9.06 -17.80 -2.03
N GLU A 30 8.95 -18.08 -0.73
CA GLU A 30 7.65 -18.29 -0.08
C GLU A 30 6.81 -17.01 0.00
N LEU A 31 7.44 -15.86 0.27
CA LEU A 31 6.78 -14.56 0.27
C LEU A 31 6.27 -14.20 -1.13
N ALA A 32 7.09 -14.39 -2.16
CA ALA A 32 6.76 -14.12 -3.56
C ALA A 32 5.55 -14.93 -4.05
N LYS A 33 5.33 -16.15 -3.56
CA LYS A 33 4.12 -16.94 -3.90
C LYS A 33 2.82 -16.22 -3.56
N ARG A 34 2.84 -15.33 -2.56
CA ARG A 34 1.64 -14.61 -2.12
C ARG A 34 1.39 -13.38 -2.97
N GLU A 35 2.32 -12.43 -3.01
CA GLU A 35 2.19 -11.19 -3.78
C GLU A 35 3.56 -10.50 -3.97
N ILE A 36 3.79 -9.88 -5.13
CA ILE A 36 4.92 -8.98 -5.38
C ILE A 36 4.35 -7.61 -5.74
N ASN A 37 4.71 -6.59 -4.96
CA ASN A 37 4.28 -5.22 -5.19
C ASN A 37 5.43 -4.42 -5.83
N LEU A 38 5.17 -3.88 -7.03
CA LEU A 38 6.06 -2.92 -7.68
C LEU A 38 5.66 -1.52 -7.21
N THR A 39 6.56 -0.87 -6.47
CA THR A 39 6.37 0.45 -5.86
C THR A 39 7.67 1.27 -5.89
N GLY A 40 7.65 2.47 -5.32
CA GLY A 40 8.78 3.40 -5.27
C GLY A 40 8.76 4.41 -6.43
N GLY A 41 8.60 5.70 -6.09
CA GLY A 41 8.45 6.78 -7.04
C GLY A 41 7.13 6.68 -7.80
N GLU A 42 7.18 6.15 -9.03
CA GLU A 42 6.01 5.91 -9.87
C GLU A 42 6.34 4.80 -10.89
N PRO A 43 6.07 3.51 -10.59
CA PRO A 43 6.41 2.39 -11.46
C PRO A 43 5.85 2.51 -12.88
N SER A 44 4.65 3.09 -13.02
CA SER A 44 4.02 3.26 -14.34
C SER A 44 4.77 4.25 -15.25
N GLN A 45 5.69 5.06 -14.73
CA GLN A 45 6.56 5.90 -15.56
C GLN A 45 7.65 5.09 -16.25
N ASN A 46 8.08 3.94 -15.70
CA ASN A 46 9.15 3.13 -16.26
C ASN A 46 8.76 2.53 -17.63
N PRO A 47 9.41 2.93 -18.76
CA PRO A 47 9.04 2.49 -20.11
C PRO A 47 9.02 0.97 -20.28
N HIS A 48 9.76 0.24 -19.45
CA HIS A 48 9.90 -1.22 -19.48
C HIS A 48 9.00 -1.96 -18.47
N ILE A 49 8.06 -1.27 -17.80
CA ILE A 49 7.27 -1.85 -16.71
C ILE A 49 6.50 -3.11 -17.11
N VAL A 50 6.09 -3.21 -18.38
CA VAL A 50 5.41 -4.40 -18.90
C VAL A 50 6.35 -5.60 -18.97
N GLU A 51 7.58 -5.43 -19.48
CA GLU A 51 8.57 -6.52 -19.49
C GLU A 51 8.98 -6.92 -18.08
N ILE A 52 9.18 -5.94 -17.20
CA ILE A 52 9.51 -6.15 -15.78
C ILE A 52 8.39 -6.94 -15.09
N PHE A 53 7.14 -6.55 -15.31
CA PHE A 53 5.97 -7.26 -14.81
C PHE A 53 5.95 -8.72 -15.29
N LYS A 54 6.18 -8.97 -16.58
CA LYS A 54 6.26 -10.32 -17.15
C LYS A 54 7.38 -11.15 -16.51
N ILE A 55 8.50 -10.53 -16.15
CA ILE A 55 9.62 -11.18 -15.48
C ILE A 55 9.24 -11.59 -14.05
N PHE A 56 8.69 -10.69 -13.24
CA PHE A 56 8.24 -11.04 -11.89
C PHE A 56 7.09 -12.05 -11.90
N ARG A 57 6.24 -12.03 -12.94
CA ARG A 57 5.16 -13.02 -13.11
C ARG A 57 5.64 -14.46 -13.27
N LYS A 58 6.93 -14.68 -13.59
CA LYS A 58 7.52 -16.03 -13.57
C LYS A 58 7.54 -16.63 -12.15
N LEU A 59 7.51 -15.81 -11.11
CA LEU A 59 7.47 -16.24 -9.70
C LEU A 59 6.05 -16.45 -9.19
N THR A 60 5.13 -15.56 -9.55
CA THR A 60 3.76 -15.55 -9.02
C THR A 60 2.78 -14.91 -9.99
N PRO A 61 1.52 -15.36 -10.07
CA PRO A 61 0.48 -14.62 -10.79
C PRO A 61 0.12 -13.29 -10.09
N ASN A 62 0.43 -13.15 -8.79
CA ASN A 62 0.02 -12.03 -7.96
C ASN A 62 1.05 -10.89 -7.99
N VAL A 63 1.34 -10.37 -9.18
CA VAL A 63 2.16 -9.16 -9.33
C VAL A 63 1.23 -7.94 -9.40
N ARG A 64 1.59 -6.89 -8.67
CA ARG A 64 0.76 -5.71 -8.43
C ARG A 64 1.55 -4.44 -8.71
N ILE A 65 0.84 -3.41 -9.16
CA ILE A 65 1.45 -2.10 -9.45
C ILE A 65 0.67 -1.02 -8.73
N HIS A 66 1.38 -0.22 -7.96
CA HIS A 66 0.82 1.01 -7.39
C HIS A 66 1.14 2.21 -8.27
N THR A 67 0.15 3.09 -8.50
CA THR A 67 0.33 4.30 -9.30
C THR A 67 -0.51 5.48 -8.79
N ASN A 68 -0.16 6.71 -9.14
CA ASN A 68 -0.97 7.89 -8.82
C ASN A 68 -2.14 8.14 -9.79
N LEU A 69 -2.23 7.43 -10.93
CA LEU A 69 -3.18 7.71 -12.02
C LEU A 69 -3.24 9.19 -12.47
N ASP A 70 -2.21 9.98 -12.16
CA ASP A 70 -2.04 11.34 -12.64
C ASP A 70 -1.55 11.31 -14.10
N ILE A 71 -2.44 10.84 -14.98
CA ILE A 71 -2.17 10.53 -16.38
C ILE A 71 -3.12 11.37 -17.23
N SER A 72 -2.54 12.11 -18.18
CA SER A 72 -3.26 13.13 -18.95
C SER A 72 -4.27 12.59 -19.96
N SER A 73 -4.16 11.31 -20.36
CA SER A 73 -5.01 10.71 -21.39
C SER A 73 -4.92 9.19 -21.41
N ALA A 74 -6.03 8.54 -21.77
CA ALA A 74 -6.08 7.11 -22.12
C ALA A 74 -5.27 6.77 -23.39
N THR A 75 -4.89 7.75 -24.21
CA THR A 75 -3.97 7.51 -25.34
C THR A 75 -2.50 7.55 -24.95
N SER A 76 -2.17 7.91 -23.70
CA SER A 76 -0.79 8.03 -23.27
C SER A 76 -0.09 6.66 -23.24
N PRO A 77 1.21 6.57 -23.62
CA PRO A 77 1.97 5.33 -23.48
C PRO A 77 2.01 4.79 -22.05
N ARG A 78 1.92 5.69 -21.06
CA ARG A 78 1.81 5.35 -19.63
C ARG A 78 0.53 4.57 -19.32
N TRP A 79 -0.62 5.03 -19.79
CA TRP A 79 -1.88 4.31 -19.63
C TRP A 79 -1.89 2.98 -20.39
N GLN A 80 -1.44 2.97 -21.64
CA GLN A 80 -1.44 1.75 -22.47
C GLN A 80 -0.63 0.60 -21.84
N ARG A 81 0.48 0.92 -21.16
CA ARG A 81 1.25 -0.06 -20.38
C ARG A 81 0.44 -0.65 -19.21
N LEU A 82 -0.31 0.18 -18.48
CA LEU A 82 -1.20 -0.28 -17.40
C LEU A 82 -2.33 -1.17 -17.93
N VAL A 83 -2.92 -0.81 -19.07
CA VAL A 83 -3.93 -1.64 -19.74
C VAL A 83 -3.36 -3.00 -20.15
N GLU A 84 -2.13 -3.04 -20.68
CA GLU A 84 -1.48 -4.32 -21.01
C GLU A 84 -1.26 -5.16 -19.75
N ILE A 85 -0.83 -4.56 -18.64
CA ILE A 85 -0.66 -5.26 -17.36
C ILE A 85 -1.98 -5.83 -16.83
N MET A 86 -3.07 -5.07 -16.86
CA MET A 86 -4.39 -5.55 -16.43
C MET A 86 -4.90 -6.69 -17.32
N LYS A 87 -4.69 -6.61 -18.64
CA LYS A 87 -5.00 -7.71 -19.58
C LYS A 87 -4.16 -8.96 -19.32
N LEU A 88 -3.00 -8.81 -18.70
CA LEU A 88 -2.17 -9.90 -18.20
C LEU A 88 -2.50 -10.22 -16.74
N SER A 89 -3.72 -9.96 -16.27
CA SER A 89 -4.20 -10.27 -14.91
C SER A 89 -3.36 -9.65 -13.78
N GLY A 90 -2.61 -8.58 -14.08
CA GLY A 90 -1.98 -7.75 -13.06
C GLY A 90 -3.01 -6.79 -12.48
N ARG A 91 -3.06 -6.65 -11.16
CA ARG A 91 -3.90 -5.63 -10.50
C ARG A 91 -3.15 -4.31 -10.44
N VAL A 92 -3.83 -3.23 -10.82
CA VAL A 92 -3.34 -1.85 -10.72
C VAL A 92 -4.10 -1.18 -9.59
N ASP A 93 -3.38 -0.83 -8.53
CA ASP A 93 -3.90 -0.09 -7.39
C ASP A 93 -3.52 1.39 -7.53
N PHE A 94 -4.27 2.30 -6.90
CA PHE A 94 -3.97 3.72 -7.05
C PHE A 94 -4.08 4.56 -5.79
N THR A 95 -3.31 5.66 -5.79
CA THR A 95 -3.43 6.72 -4.80
C THR A 95 -4.40 7.79 -5.29
N LEU A 96 -5.46 8.05 -4.51
CA LEU A 96 -6.45 9.08 -4.79
C LEU A 96 -5.85 10.47 -4.58
N TYR A 97 -5.99 11.34 -5.59
CA TYR A 97 -5.56 12.74 -5.54
C TYR A 97 -6.76 13.64 -5.88
N PRO A 98 -7.45 14.20 -4.86
CA PRO A 98 -8.64 15.03 -5.07
C PRO A 98 -8.44 16.18 -6.08
N THR A 99 -7.25 16.77 -6.12
CA THR A 99 -6.90 17.91 -6.99
C THR A 99 -6.94 17.58 -8.48
N VAL A 100 -6.71 16.31 -8.86
CA VAL A 100 -6.72 15.85 -10.25
C VAL A 100 -7.81 14.80 -10.51
N TRP A 101 -8.70 14.58 -9.54
CA TRP A 101 -9.74 13.57 -9.60
C TRP A 101 -10.62 13.70 -10.86
N GLU A 102 -11.30 14.84 -11.01
CA GLU A 102 -12.24 15.05 -12.11
C GLU A 102 -11.54 15.12 -13.48
N SER A 103 -10.35 15.73 -13.54
CA SER A 103 -9.66 15.97 -14.81
C SER A 103 -8.86 14.77 -15.32
N ARG A 104 -8.46 13.83 -14.44
CA ARG A 104 -7.55 12.73 -14.79
C ARG A 104 -8.00 11.38 -14.23
N GLN A 105 -8.11 11.24 -12.91
CA GLN A 105 -8.27 9.91 -12.29
C GLN A 105 -9.63 9.27 -12.53
N LYS A 106 -10.73 10.04 -12.46
CA LYS A 106 -12.10 9.53 -12.51
C LYS A 106 -12.41 8.72 -13.76
N ALA A 107 -11.95 9.19 -14.93
CA ALA A 107 -12.15 8.49 -16.20
C ALA A 107 -11.38 7.16 -16.23
N LEU A 108 -10.11 7.20 -15.83
CA LEU A 108 -9.23 6.03 -15.84
C LEU A 108 -9.69 4.97 -14.84
N LEU A 109 -10.19 5.37 -13.67
CA LEU A 109 -10.77 4.42 -12.71
C LEU A 109 -11.99 3.70 -13.29
N LYS A 110 -12.79 4.35 -14.16
CA LYS A 110 -13.89 3.65 -14.85
C LYS A 110 -13.35 2.50 -15.69
N GLU A 111 -12.28 2.75 -16.46
CA GLU A 111 -11.64 1.74 -17.30
C GLU A 111 -10.96 0.63 -16.48
N ILE A 112 -10.32 0.95 -15.36
CA ILE A 112 -9.76 -0.05 -14.44
C ILE A 112 -10.85 -1.04 -14.00
N LEU A 113 -12.01 -0.54 -13.58
CA LEU A 113 -13.11 -1.38 -13.09
C LEU A 113 -13.76 -2.28 -14.17
N GLU A 114 -13.46 -2.04 -15.45
CA GLU A 114 -13.83 -2.91 -16.56
C GLU A 114 -12.78 -4.01 -16.81
N LEU A 115 -11.56 -3.82 -16.33
CA LEU A 115 -10.40 -4.68 -16.62
C LEU A 115 -9.94 -5.53 -15.42
N GLN A 116 -10.31 -5.16 -14.19
CA GLN A 116 -10.00 -5.93 -12.97
C GLN A 116 -11.18 -5.92 -11.99
N ASP A 117 -11.26 -6.96 -11.18
CA ASP A 117 -12.26 -7.22 -10.13
C ASP A 117 -11.70 -7.09 -8.70
N GLU A 118 -10.46 -6.61 -8.59
CA GLU A 118 -9.80 -6.28 -7.33
C GLU A 118 -9.32 -4.82 -7.38
N LEU A 119 -9.39 -4.06 -6.29
CA LEU A 119 -8.86 -2.69 -6.24
C LEU A 119 -8.46 -2.27 -4.84
N ILE A 120 -7.24 -1.77 -4.67
CA ILE A 120 -6.83 -1.01 -3.49
C ILE A 120 -6.76 0.48 -3.84
N VAL A 121 -7.32 1.31 -2.96
CA VAL A 121 -7.21 2.77 -3.04
C VAL A 121 -6.41 3.30 -1.86
N ASN A 122 -5.27 3.90 -2.13
CA ASN A 122 -4.54 4.68 -1.13
C ASN A 122 -5.15 6.07 -1.01
N MET A 123 -5.36 6.52 0.22
CA MET A 123 -5.84 7.87 0.54
C MET A 123 -4.82 8.52 1.44
N ILE A 124 -4.12 9.52 0.92
CA ILE A 124 -3.13 10.28 1.69
C ILE A 124 -3.82 11.52 2.27
N PHE A 125 -3.72 11.75 3.58
CA PHE A 125 -4.45 12.84 4.24
C PHE A 125 -3.65 13.47 5.38
N GLU A 126 -3.62 14.80 5.45
CA GLU A 126 -2.98 15.53 6.56
C GLU A 126 -3.94 15.81 7.71
N LYS A 127 -5.23 15.93 7.41
CA LYS A 127 -6.28 16.16 8.40
C LYS A 127 -7.48 15.26 8.11
N VAL A 128 -8.21 14.89 9.16
CA VAL A 128 -9.42 14.07 9.05
C VAL A 128 -10.47 14.63 8.07
N PRO A 129 -10.70 15.96 7.94
CA PRO A 129 -11.59 16.49 6.90
C PRO A 129 -11.14 16.16 5.46
N ASP A 130 -9.83 16.05 5.21
CA ASP A 130 -9.30 15.68 3.89
C ASP A 130 -9.63 14.22 3.57
N LEU A 131 -9.51 13.34 4.56
CA LEU A 131 -9.90 11.94 4.45
C LEU A 131 -11.40 11.81 4.23
N LEU A 132 -12.22 12.55 4.99
CA LEU A 132 -13.67 12.56 4.82
C LEU A 132 -14.07 13.03 3.41
N SER A 133 -13.40 14.05 2.88
CA SER A 133 -13.59 14.51 1.50
C SER A 133 -13.25 13.42 0.47
N GLN A 134 -12.12 12.72 0.65
CA GLN A 134 -11.71 11.59 -0.18
C GLN A 134 -12.71 10.43 -0.16
N ILE A 135 -13.22 10.06 1.02
CA ILE A 135 -14.30 9.07 1.15
C ILE A 135 -15.55 9.54 0.41
N GLY A 136 -15.92 10.81 0.52
CA GLY A 136 -17.05 11.40 -0.21
C GLY A 136 -16.90 11.29 -1.74
N ILE A 137 -15.69 11.51 -2.26
CA ILE A 137 -15.38 11.33 -3.69
C ILE A 137 -15.63 9.89 -4.13
N LEU A 138 -15.16 8.90 -3.36
CA LEU A 138 -15.34 7.49 -3.68
C LEU A 138 -16.81 7.07 -3.57
N ILE A 139 -17.54 7.54 -2.55
CA ILE A 139 -18.99 7.28 -2.42
C ILE A 139 -19.71 7.78 -3.67
N ALA A 140 -19.55 9.05 -4.04
CA ALA A 140 -20.20 9.61 -5.21
C ALA A 140 -19.85 8.83 -6.50
N PHE A 141 -18.61 8.36 -6.62
CA PHE A 141 -18.18 7.57 -7.76
C PHE A 141 -18.82 6.18 -7.85
N PHE A 142 -19.02 5.49 -6.72
CA PHE A 142 -19.60 4.15 -6.68
C PHE A 142 -21.13 4.15 -6.61
N GLU A 143 -21.76 5.22 -6.10
CA GLU A 143 -23.23 5.39 -6.07
C GLU A 143 -23.84 5.41 -7.48
N GLU A 144 -23.11 5.98 -8.45
CA GLU A 144 -23.54 6.07 -9.85
C GLU A 144 -23.42 4.74 -10.63
N ARG A 145 -23.10 3.61 -9.96
CA ARG A 145 -22.67 2.37 -10.61
C ARG A 145 -23.53 1.15 -10.25
N ASP A 146 -23.11 0.02 -10.82
CA ASP A 146 -23.73 -1.29 -10.69
C ASP A 146 -23.89 -1.73 -9.21
N LYS A 147 -24.95 -2.48 -8.93
CA LYS A 147 -25.30 -3.03 -7.61
C LYS A 147 -24.19 -3.90 -7.03
N LYS A 148 -23.30 -4.47 -7.85
CA LYS A 148 -22.14 -5.24 -7.36
C LYS A 148 -21.22 -4.44 -6.43
N TYR A 149 -21.30 -3.11 -6.41
CA TYR A 149 -20.52 -2.24 -5.52
C TYR A 149 -21.24 -1.86 -4.21
N GLU A 150 -22.40 -2.47 -3.90
CA GLU A 150 -23.15 -2.18 -2.65
C GLU A 150 -22.30 -2.43 -1.38
N SER A 151 -21.48 -3.47 -1.38
CA SER A 151 -20.54 -3.73 -0.28
C SER A 151 -19.45 -2.66 -0.17
N VAL A 152 -19.00 -2.09 -1.29
CA VAL A 152 -18.04 -0.97 -1.30
C VAL A 152 -18.68 0.28 -0.68
N LEU A 153 -19.91 0.59 -1.07
CA LEU A 153 -20.67 1.71 -0.51
C LEU A 153 -20.94 1.53 0.97
N SER A 154 -21.22 0.31 1.42
CA SER A 154 -21.39 0.00 2.85
C SER A 154 -20.11 0.26 3.65
N LEU A 155 -18.95 -0.19 3.15
CA LEU A 155 -17.65 0.08 3.77
C LEU A 155 -17.37 1.58 3.84
N LEU A 156 -17.48 2.30 2.72
CA LEU A 156 -17.25 3.73 2.64
C LEU A 156 -18.23 4.54 3.52
N GLY A 157 -19.49 4.11 3.60
CA GLY A 157 -20.51 4.69 4.46
C GLY A 157 -20.17 4.56 5.94
N ALA A 158 -19.69 3.40 6.37
CA ALA A 158 -19.20 3.19 7.74
C ALA A 158 -18.02 4.13 8.08
N TYR A 159 -17.06 4.28 7.16
CA TYR A 159 -15.98 5.25 7.30
C TYR A 159 -16.50 6.68 7.43
N ARG A 160 -17.39 7.10 6.52
CA ARG A 160 -17.98 8.43 6.54
C ARG A 160 -18.65 8.73 7.89
N THR A 161 -19.49 7.82 8.40
CA THR A 161 -20.17 8.00 9.68
C THR A 161 -19.19 8.13 10.85
N LYS A 162 -18.15 7.29 10.91
CA LYS A 162 -17.12 7.38 11.96
C LYS A 162 -16.39 8.73 11.89
N LEU A 163 -15.90 9.12 10.71
CA LEU A 163 -15.15 10.37 10.55
C LEU A 163 -16.01 11.61 10.84
N GLU A 164 -17.28 11.62 10.44
CA GLU A 164 -18.23 12.70 10.78
C GLU A 164 -18.48 12.77 12.31
N SER A 165 -18.60 11.63 12.99
CA SER A 165 -18.75 11.61 14.45
C SER A 165 -17.49 12.13 15.16
N LEU A 166 -16.32 11.68 14.71
CA LEU A 166 -15.02 12.12 15.22
C LEU A 166 -14.86 13.63 15.11
N LEU A 167 -15.14 14.22 13.94
CA LEU A 167 -15.03 15.68 13.76
C LEU A 167 -16.05 16.47 14.59
N ARG A 168 -17.22 15.90 14.87
CA ARG A 168 -18.22 16.53 15.73
C ARG A 168 -17.80 16.50 17.21
N GLU A 169 -17.20 15.41 17.66
CA GLU A 169 -16.79 15.20 19.05
C GLU A 169 -15.41 15.81 19.36
N ASN A 170 -14.51 15.82 18.37
CA ASN A 170 -13.15 16.34 18.46
C ASN A 170 -12.77 17.08 17.16
N PRO A 171 -13.15 18.36 17.01
CA PRO A 171 -12.94 19.12 15.78
C PRO A 171 -11.46 19.32 15.37
N GLU A 172 -10.57 19.41 16.36
CA GLU A 172 -9.12 19.53 16.13
C GLU A 172 -8.50 18.19 15.74
N CYS A 173 -9.09 17.09 16.22
CA CYS A 173 -8.75 15.70 15.92
C CYS A 173 -7.24 15.41 15.85
N ASP A 174 -6.60 15.25 17.00
CA ASP A 174 -5.26 14.70 17.07
C ASP A 174 -5.23 13.20 16.68
N GLU A 175 -4.02 12.69 16.44
CA GLU A 175 -3.78 11.29 16.09
C GLU A 175 -4.39 10.30 17.08
N GLY A 176 -4.25 10.55 18.39
CA GLY A 176 -4.73 9.63 19.42
C GLY A 176 -6.24 9.50 19.40
N ALA A 177 -6.95 10.60 19.20
CA ALA A 177 -8.39 10.62 19.00
C ALA A 177 -8.79 9.89 17.71
N PHE A 178 -8.08 10.12 16.61
CA PHE A 178 -8.32 9.42 15.34
C PHE A 178 -8.17 7.90 15.47
N LEU A 179 -7.02 7.42 15.97
CA LEU A 179 -6.74 5.99 16.11
C LEU A 179 -7.75 5.29 17.01
N LYS A 180 -8.06 5.91 18.15
CA LYS A 180 -9.05 5.37 19.09
C LYS A 180 -10.44 5.31 18.49
N HIS A 181 -10.87 6.37 17.79
CA HIS A 181 -12.21 6.42 17.22
C HIS A 181 -12.39 5.43 16.06
N MET A 182 -11.33 5.24 15.30
CA MET A 182 -11.34 4.38 14.13
C MET A 182 -10.97 2.92 14.47
N GLU A 183 -10.67 2.60 15.73
CA GLU A 183 -10.46 1.23 16.21
C GLU A 183 -11.62 0.29 15.82
N GLY A 184 -11.27 -0.93 15.41
CA GLY A 184 -12.19 -1.95 14.91
C GLY A 184 -12.85 -1.63 13.58
N SER A 185 -12.28 -0.75 12.76
CA SER A 185 -12.80 -0.51 11.41
C SER A 185 -12.28 -1.57 10.44
N GLU A 186 -13.18 -2.18 9.67
CA GLU A 186 -12.79 -2.95 8.49
C GLU A 186 -12.13 -2.02 7.46
N ASN A 187 -11.13 -2.49 6.73
CA ASN A 187 -10.46 -1.71 5.68
C ASN A 187 -10.61 -2.36 4.29
N TYR A 188 -11.41 -3.41 4.15
CA TYR A 188 -11.62 -4.10 2.89
C TYR A 188 -12.98 -4.80 2.84
N ILE A 189 -13.34 -5.23 1.63
CA ILE A 189 -14.39 -6.21 1.37
C ILE A 189 -13.82 -7.28 0.43
N CYS A 190 -14.27 -8.52 0.60
CA CYS A 190 -13.93 -9.64 -0.26
C CYS A 190 -15.22 -10.39 -0.59
N THR A 191 -15.74 -10.17 -1.79
CA THR A 191 -16.98 -10.79 -2.27
C THR A 191 -16.69 -11.56 -3.56
N ASP A 192 -17.59 -12.47 -3.95
CA ASP A 192 -17.45 -13.25 -5.19
C ASP A 192 -17.34 -12.38 -6.46
N ASN A 193 -17.79 -11.13 -6.41
CA ASN A 193 -17.89 -10.24 -7.58
C ASN A 193 -16.84 -9.12 -7.61
N PHE A 194 -16.33 -8.72 -6.44
CA PHE A 194 -15.37 -7.63 -6.33
C PHE A 194 -14.66 -7.67 -4.97
N THR A 195 -13.36 -7.44 -5.00
CA THR A 195 -12.55 -7.22 -3.81
C THR A 195 -12.07 -5.76 -3.79
N PHE A 196 -12.26 -5.08 -2.67
CA PHE A 196 -11.93 -3.67 -2.54
C PHE A 196 -11.23 -3.41 -1.21
N GLY A 197 -10.16 -2.62 -1.24
CA GLY A 197 -9.39 -2.24 -0.05
C GLY A 197 -9.15 -0.74 0.02
N LEU A 198 -9.10 -0.23 1.25
CA LEU A 198 -8.71 1.14 1.57
C LEU A 198 -7.41 1.13 2.35
N ASN A 199 -6.48 1.97 1.91
CA ASN A 199 -5.21 2.18 2.58
C ASN A 199 -5.09 3.67 2.96
N MET A 200 -5.36 4.00 4.22
CA MET A 200 -5.43 5.39 4.69
C MET A 200 -4.09 5.85 5.25
N ILE A 201 -3.30 6.58 4.48
CA ILE A 201 -1.93 6.94 4.82
C ILE A 201 -1.91 8.38 5.37
N PRO A 202 -1.47 8.61 6.61
CA PRO A 202 -1.23 9.96 7.10
C PRO A 202 -0.19 10.69 6.25
N GLY A 203 -0.48 11.95 5.92
CA GLY A 203 0.36 12.80 5.08
C GLY A 203 1.77 12.98 5.61
N PHE A 204 2.69 13.27 4.70
CA PHE A 204 4.12 13.38 4.95
C PHE A 204 4.56 14.69 5.63
N TYR A 205 3.63 15.56 6.04
CA TYR A 205 4.00 16.80 6.70
C TYR A 205 4.70 16.48 8.03
N VAL A 206 5.99 16.78 8.05
CA VAL A 206 6.86 16.76 9.20
C VAL A 206 7.07 18.21 9.56
N ASP A 207 6.69 18.59 10.77
CA ASP A 207 6.86 19.96 11.25
C ASP A 207 8.35 20.34 11.37
N GLU A 208 8.62 21.59 11.72
CA GLU A 208 9.99 22.12 11.86
C GLU A 208 10.84 21.35 12.90
N LYS A 209 10.22 20.54 13.75
CA LYS A 209 10.86 19.72 14.79
C LYS A 209 11.02 18.25 14.40
N GLY A 210 10.51 17.82 13.25
CA GLY A 210 10.57 16.41 12.87
C GLY A 210 9.32 15.61 13.24
N GLU A 211 8.24 16.24 13.69
CA GLU A 211 7.02 15.60 14.20
C GLU A 211 5.89 15.65 13.15
N ARG A 212 5.20 14.52 12.92
CA ARG A 212 4.03 14.47 12.04
C ARG A 212 2.76 14.72 12.84
N ALA A 213 1.77 15.35 12.22
CA ALA A 213 0.45 15.56 12.83
C ALA A 213 -0.33 14.25 13.04
N MET A 214 -0.10 13.21 12.21
CA MET A 214 -0.68 11.87 12.34
C MET A 214 0.33 10.80 11.87
N ASN A 215 0.47 9.68 12.60
CA ASN A 215 1.46 8.62 12.35
C ASN A 215 0.90 7.19 12.18
N ALA A 216 -0.43 6.95 12.19
CA ALA A 216 -0.91 5.58 12.03
C ALA A 216 -2.28 5.42 11.34
N GLN A 217 -2.46 4.25 10.72
CA GLN A 217 -3.76 3.75 10.27
C GLN A 217 -4.54 3.19 11.45
N PRO A 218 -5.88 3.26 11.40
CA PRO A 218 -6.68 2.63 12.42
C PRO A 218 -6.84 1.13 12.24
N PHE A 219 -6.99 0.43 13.35
CA PHE A 219 -6.88 -1.03 13.48
C PHE A 219 -8.21 -1.74 13.17
N PRO A 220 -8.23 -2.88 12.46
CA PRO A 220 -9.33 -3.85 12.52
C PRO A 220 -9.24 -4.70 13.82
N ARG A 221 -10.37 -5.20 14.32
CA ARG A 221 -10.44 -6.04 15.55
C ARG A 221 -10.18 -7.52 15.27
N ASP A 222 -10.46 -7.99 14.06
CA ASP A 222 -10.32 -9.39 13.70
C ASP A 222 -8.99 -9.64 12.98
N ILE A 223 -8.29 -10.70 13.40
CA ILE A 223 -7.13 -11.22 12.68
C ILE A 223 -7.65 -11.81 11.37
N ASN A 224 -7.61 -11.01 10.31
CA ASN A 224 -8.12 -11.43 9.01
C ASN A 224 -7.36 -12.67 8.52
N PHE A 225 -8.12 -13.75 8.30
CA PHE A 225 -7.60 -15.00 7.78
C PHE A 225 -7.05 -14.80 6.37
N LEU A 226 -5.94 -15.50 6.10
CA LEU A 226 -5.09 -15.47 4.90
C LEU A 226 -5.78 -15.74 3.55
N GLU A 227 -7.09 -15.94 3.52
CA GLU A 227 -7.83 -16.43 2.33
C GLU A 227 -8.11 -15.33 1.31
N CYS A 228 -8.06 -14.07 1.71
CA CYS A 228 -8.05 -12.94 0.80
C CYS A 228 -6.68 -12.25 0.99
N THR A 229 -5.99 -11.87 -0.09
CA THR A 229 -4.64 -11.27 -0.04
C THR A 229 -4.68 -9.76 0.25
N ILE A 230 -5.84 -9.13 0.04
CA ILE A 230 -6.17 -7.72 0.31
C ILE A 230 -6.36 -7.33 1.82
N PRO A 231 -6.99 -8.14 2.71
CA PRO A 231 -7.29 -7.87 4.12
C PRO A 231 -6.14 -7.51 5.04
N ARG A 232 -4.91 -7.85 4.67
CA ARG A 232 -3.74 -7.60 5.52
C ARG A 232 -3.29 -6.14 5.50
N GLY A 233 -4.04 -5.25 4.84
CA GLY A 233 -3.54 -3.93 4.48
C GLY A 233 -2.15 -4.09 3.88
N THR A 234 -2.05 -4.95 2.84
CA THR A 234 -0.80 -5.44 2.23
C THR A 234 0.44 -5.10 3.06
N ILE A 235 0.74 -5.96 4.04
CA ILE A 235 2.15 -6.26 4.29
C ILE A 235 2.73 -6.44 2.89
N GLU A 236 3.63 -5.54 2.52
CA GLU A 236 4.35 -5.53 1.26
C GLU A 236 5.16 -6.83 1.20
N ILE A 237 4.51 -7.93 0.80
CA ILE A 237 5.01 -9.29 1.07
C ILE A 237 6.41 -9.45 0.46
N VAL A 238 6.59 -8.87 -0.73
CA VAL A 238 7.87 -8.33 -1.18
C VAL A 238 7.59 -6.99 -1.88
N THR A 239 7.96 -5.87 -1.26
CA THR A 239 8.12 -4.61 -1.99
C THR A 239 9.46 -4.59 -2.67
N VAL A 240 9.44 -4.43 -3.99
CA VAL A 240 10.64 -4.20 -4.76
C VAL A 240 10.61 -2.75 -5.24
N GLN A 241 11.46 -1.93 -4.62
CA GLN A 241 11.72 -0.59 -5.15
C GLN A 241 12.53 -0.68 -6.44
N GLN A 242 12.49 0.37 -7.26
CA GLN A 242 13.32 0.45 -8.48
C GLN A 242 14.83 0.28 -8.20
N THR A 243 15.27 0.62 -6.99
CA THR A 243 16.66 0.45 -6.49
C THR A 243 17.01 -0.98 -6.09
N GLY A 244 16.03 -1.89 -6.04
CA GLY A 244 16.17 -3.25 -5.52
C GLY A 244 16.11 -3.38 -4.01
N GLU A 245 15.90 -2.28 -3.27
CA GLU A 245 15.66 -2.36 -1.83
C GLU A 245 14.38 -3.14 -1.53
N ILE A 246 14.49 -4.07 -0.57
CA ILE A 246 13.36 -4.78 0.02
C ILE A 246 13.15 -4.30 1.44
N THR A 247 11.90 -3.99 1.75
CA THR A 247 11.45 -3.67 3.10
C THR A 247 10.28 -4.58 3.49
N PRO A 248 10.24 -5.07 4.75
CA PRO A 248 9.03 -5.69 5.30
C PRO A 248 7.97 -4.68 5.73
N CYS A 249 8.31 -3.39 5.73
CA CYS A 249 7.50 -2.34 6.34
C CYS A 249 6.36 -1.93 5.43
N CYS A 250 5.14 -1.96 5.97
CA CYS A 250 3.86 -1.81 5.27
C CYS A 250 3.50 -0.37 4.86
N ASP A 251 4.48 0.52 4.80
CA ASP A 251 4.25 1.94 4.57
C ASP A 251 5.45 2.52 3.82
N VAL A 252 5.30 2.61 2.49
CA VAL A 252 6.19 3.28 1.54
C VAL A 252 6.24 4.78 1.86
N GLY A 253 6.88 5.11 2.98
CA GLY A 253 6.68 6.42 3.60
C GLY A 253 7.05 6.50 5.06
N ASN A 254 7.13 5.37 5.76
CA ASN A 254 7.46 5.34 7.17
C ASN A 254 8.97 5.31 7.42
N LEU A 255 9.56 6.51 7.53
CA LEU A 255 10.97 6.68 7.86
C LEU A 255 11.36 6.10 9.24
N LYS A 256 10.38 5.77 10.10
CA LYS A 256 10.63 5.17 11.41
C LYS A 256 10.75 3.65 11.36
N CYS A 257 10.41 3.02 10.22
CA CYS A 257 10.56 1.58 10.12
C CYS A 257 12.03 1.17 10.00
N LYS A 258 12.49 0.39 10.98
CA LYS A 258 13.90 -0.01 11.09
C LYS A 258 14.23 -1.38 10.48
N PRO A 259 13.32 -2.37 10.45
CA PRO A 259 13.59 -3.61 9.73
C PRO A 259 13.88 -3.37 8.24
N LYS A 260 14.89 -4.07 7.72
CA LYS A 260 15.30 -4.08 6.31
C LYS A 260 15.64 -5.49 5.88
N PHE A 261 15.30 -5.85 4.66
CA PHE A 261 15.58 -7.17 4.10
C PHE A 261 16.75 -7.15 3.09
N GLY A 262 17.40 -6.00 2.91
CA GLY A 262 18.55 -5.84 2.02
C GLY A 262 18.17 -5.42 0.61
N ASN A 263 19.12 -5.57 -0.31
CA ASN A 263 19.00 -5.12 -1.69
C ASN A 263 19.19 -6.27 -2.70
N LEU A 264 18.17 -6.54 -3.52
CA LEU A 264 18.18 -7.62 -4.51
C LEU A 264 19.20 -7.44 -5.64
N LEU A 265 19.72 -6.23 -5.88
CA LEU A 265 20.75 -5.99 -6.89
C LEU A 265 22.14 -6.13 -6.28
N ASN A 266 22.37 -5.51 -5.13
CA ASN A 266 23.71 -5.30 -4.61
C ASN A 266 24.16 -6.34 -3.58
N ASP A 267 23.25 -6.84 -2.75
CA ASP A 267 23.61 -7.74 -1.66
C ASP A 267 23.65 -9.20 -2.14
N SER A 268 24.59 -9.99 -1.61
CA SER A 268 24.61 -11.44 -1.80
C SER A 268 23.45 -12.11 -1.04
N PRO A 269 23.04 -13.35 -1.41
CA PRO A 269 22.01 -14.08 -0.66
C PRO A 269 22.34 -14.24 0.83
N GLY A 270 23.62 -14.43 1.18
CA GLY A 270 24.07 -14.55 2.57
C GLY A 270 23.95 -13.23 3.35
N GLU A 271 24.28 -12.10 2.73
CA GLU A 271 24.11 -10.78 3.35
C GLU A 271 22.64 -10.45 3.58
N ILE A 272 21.78 -10.77 2.61
CA ILE A 272 20.33 -10.61 2.75
C ILE A 272 19.81 -11.47 3.91
N MET A 273 20.17 -12.75 3.97
CA MET A 273 19.73 -13.63 5.06
C MET A 273 20.18 -13.12 6.44
N SER A 274 21.41 -12.60 6.54
CA SER A 274 21.90 -11.98 7.77
C SER A 274 21.05 -10.78 8.19
N GLN A 275 20.70 -9.90 7.24
CA GLN A 275 19.82 -8.76 7.49
C GLN A 275 18.39 -9.19 7.86
N ILE A 276 17.87 -10.25 7.23
CA ILE A 276 16.55 -10.81 7.55
C ILE A 276 16.51 -11.30 8.98
N GLU A 277 17.51 -12.03 9.47
CA GLU A 277 17.51 -12.52 10.85
C GLU A 277 17.54 -11.37 11.87
N VAL A 278 18.39 -10.36 11.65
CA VAL A 278 18.40 -9.14 12.50
C VAL A 278 17.05 -8.42 12.47
N SER A 279 16.44 -8.32 11.30
CA SER A 279 15.13 -7.68 11.13
C SER A 279 13.99 -8.50 11.73
N ARG A 280 14.05 -9.82 11.65
CA ARG A 280 13.08 -10.74 12.23
C ARG A 280 13.05 -10.62 13.75
N GLU A 281 14.21 -10.55 14.40
CA GLU A 281 14.28 -10.32 15.86
C GLU A 281 13.60 -8.99 16.26
N LYS A 282 13.84 -7.92 15.48
CA LYS A 282 13.17 -6.63 15.69
C LYS A 282 11.66 -6.71 15.47
N ILE A 283 11.22 -7.40 14.42
CA ILE A 283 9.81 -7.60 14.11
C ILE A 283 9.11 -8.34 15.24
N VAL A 284 9.68 -9.47 15.70
CA VAL A 284 9.10 -10.26 16.79
C VAL A 284 9.06 -9.46 18.10
N SER A 285 10.15 -8.79 18.47
CA SER A 285 10.22 -7.97 19.68
C SER A 285 9.22 -6.81 19.63
N GLY A 286 9.19 -6.07 18.51
CA GLY A 286 8.29 -4.94 18.34
C GLY A 286 6.82 -5.34 18.29
N ALA A 287 6.48 -6.46 17.62
CA ALA A 287 5.12 -6.99 17.59
C ALA A 287 4.64 -7.42 18.99
N LEU A 288 5.51 -8.06 19.78
CA LEU A 288 5.20 -8.41 21.18
C LEU A 288 4.95 -7.16 22.03
N LYS A 289 5.75 -6.11 21.86
CA LYS A 289 5.57 -4.82 22.54
C LYS A 289 4.30 -4.11 22.08
N ASN A 290 3.94 -4.18 20.80
CA ASN A 290 2.66 -3.66 20.30
C ASN A 290 1.48 -4.39 20.95
N HIS A 291 1.54 -5.73 21.07
CA HIS A 291 0.56 -6.52 21.82
C HIS A 291 0.44 -6.07 23.28
N GLN A 292 1.56 -5.80 23.95
CA GLN A 292 1.57 -5.28 25.33
C GLN A 292 0.96 -3.88 25.41
N ASN A 293 1.26 -3.01 24.44
CA ASN A 293 0.70 -1.67 24.34
C ASN A 293 -0.82 -1.72 24.21
N ILE A 294 -1.35 -2.60 23.35
CA ILE A 294 -2.80 -2.83 23.22
C ILE A 294 -3.41 -3.27 24.56
N ASN A 295 -2.84 -4.30 25.19
CA ASN A 295 -3.34 -4.84 26.45
C ASN A 295 -3.25 -3.88 27.65
N SER A 296 -2.38 -2.87 27.57
CA SER A 296 -2.17 -1.87 28.62
C SER A 296 -2.83 -0.52 28.34
N GLY A 297 -3.67 -0.42 27.29
CA GLY A 297 -4.38 0.81 26.94
C GLY A 297 -3.48 1.89 26.29
N LYS A 298 -2.33 1.49 25.74
CA LYS A 298 -1.35 2.31 25.03
C LYS A 298 -1.33 2.03 23.52
N ALA A 299 -2.44 1.54 22.97
CA ALA A 299 -2.54 1.25 21.54
C ALA A 299 -2.17 2.49 20.71
N GLY A 300 -1.38 2.29 19.65
CA GLY A 300 -0.86 3.39 18.82
C GLY A 300 0.52 3.92 19.22
N GLU A 301 1.06 3.56 20.40
CA GLU A 301 2.42 3.95 20.77
C GLU A 301 3.48 3.21 19.92
N TRP A 302 4.44 3.97 19.38
CA TRP A 302 5.57 3.43 18.63
C TRP A 302 6.57 2.71 19.53
N VAL A 303 7.00 1.53 19.10
CA VAL A 303 8.06 0.76 19.76
C VAL A 303 9.44 1.11 19.19
N GLU A 304 10.48 0.99 20.00
CA GLU A 304 11.85 1.38 19.63
C GLU A 304 12.41 0.57 18.45
N GLU A 305 11.88 -0.62 18.21
CA GLU A 305 12.20 -1.47 17.07
C GLU A 305 11.75 -0.89 15.73
N GLY A 306 10.98 0.21 15.74
CA GLY A 306 10.44 0.81 14.53
C GLY A 306 9.39 -0.07 13.87
N ILE A 307 8.74 -0.95 14.63
CA ILE A 307 7.61 -1.73 14.14
C ILE A 307 6.37 -0.83 14.25
N PRO A 308 5.63 -0.60 13.15
CA PRO A 308 4.42 0.20 13.22
C PRO A 308 3.47 -0.33 14.29
N PRO A 309 2.77 0.53 15.05
CA PRO A 309 1.89 0.10 16.15
C PRO A 309 0.83 -0.92 15.73
N TYR A 310 0.51 -0.99 14.42
CA TYR A 310 -0.44 -1.90 13.79
C TYR A 310 0.13 -3.25 13.34
N CYS A 311 1.45 -3.46 13.45
CA CYS A 311 2.08 -4.74 13.19
C CYS A 311 2.19 -5.53 14.50
N VAL A 312 1.29 -6.49 14.71
CA VAL A 312 1.12 -7.28 15.95
C VAL A 312 1.28 -8.79 15.74
#